data_AF-A0A381LAE3-F1
#
_entry.id   AF-A0A381LAE3-F1
#
_cell.length_a   1.000
_cell.length_b   1.000
_cell.length_c   1.000
_cell.angle_alpha   90.00
_cell.angle_beta   90.00
_cell.angle_gamma   90.00
#
_symmetry.space_group_name_H-M   'P 1'
#
loop_
_entity.id
_entity.type
_entity.pdbx_description
1 polymer ?
#
loop_
_entity_poly.entity_id
_entity_poly.type
_entity_poly.pdbx_seq_one_letter_code
_entity_poly.pdbx_strand_id
1 'polypeptide(L)'
;DDVYNSPGQGSVVTQINGIEASTFISNYSREAPSFPDADAVYNSMFFSQGSFAETGWEGCFSGGGRMQYIYPGPTTSFTFANGSSLILENTARVLADFSDVANGQQFYSKYCTVHDDEVEEEDSAATSLPNFTSAYPQPAIATNDSILSGHYLDGQGYEDVAVLNTLSFDPQSTTQFQEVAQQFLIDAKRNGKTKIIIDLSCNEGGYVLLSYDLFRQFFPTIEQEGNTRWRAGKAFMAIAEIFSAGSDDFDPSTATDSEISRHQSWFHYYSDLNSNNEPFRSFEDKYGPYTIKGDNFTNNIRWKLNDTLVTSNDTYGLGMEITGYGSRQNFTQPFDAKNIIMV
;
A
#
# COMPACT_ATOMS: atom_id res chain seq x y z
N ASP A 1 -5.85 -12.33 29.12
CA ASP A 1 -4.73 -12.78 29.97
C ASP A 1 -4.42 -14.27 29.87
N ASP A 2 -5.40 -15.17 29.89
CA ASP A 2 -5.15 -16.62 29.95
C ASP A 2 -4.63 -17.24 28.62
N VAL A 3 -5.16 -16.82 27.46
CA VAL A 3 -4.75 -17.37 26.14
C VAL A 3 -3.34 -16.91 25.72
N TYR A 4 -2.93 -15.70 26.08
CA TYR A 4 -1.56 -15.20 25.80
C TYR A 4 -0.51 -15.87 26.69
N ASN A 5 -0.84 -16.19 27.94
CA ASN A 5 0.10 -16.78 28.90
C ASN A 5 0.03 -18.31 28.96
N SER A 6 -1.05 -18.92 28.46
CA SER A 6 -1.31 -20.36 28.47
C SER A 6 -2.25 -20.76 27.32
N PRO A 7 -1.80 -20.65 26.05
CA PRO A 7 -2.65 -20.88 24.87
C PRO A 7 -3.29 -22.28 24.83
N GLY A 8 -2.68 -23.29 25.46
CA GLY A 8 -3.24 -24.64 25.58
C GLY A 8 -4.41 -24.79 26.56
N GLN A 9 -4.71 -23.77 27.37
CA GLN A 9 -5.85 -23.77 28.30
C GLN A 9 -7.08 -23.03 27.75
N GLY A 10 -6.93 -22.27 26.66
CA GLY A 10 -8.05 -21.60 26.00
C GLY A 10 -9.00 -22.60 25.34
N SER A 11 -10.30 -22.47 25.58
CA SER A 11 -11.28 -23.25 24.82
C SER A 11 -11.39 -22.71 23.39
N VAL A 12 -11.31 -23.62 22.41
CA VAL A 12 -11.45 -23.29 20.99
C VAL A 12 -12.82 -22.67 20.70
N VAL A 13 -12.87 -21.61 19.91
CA VAL A 13 -14.13 -21.07 19.35
C VAL A 13 -14.56 -21.99 18.21
N THR A 14 -15.71 -22.64 18.35
CA THR A 14 -16.25 -23.57 17.35
C THR A 14 -17.26 -22.91 16.44
N GLN A 15 -18.01 -21.92 16.93
CA GLN A 15 -18.99 -21.18 16.14
C GLN A 15 -19.01 -19.70 16.46
N ILE A 16 -19.27 -18.90 15.44
CA ILE A 16 -19.59 -17.47 15.54
C ILE A 16 -20.95 -17.26 14.86
N ASN A 17 -21.90 -16.65 15.59
CA ASN A 17 -23.29 -16.48 15.15
C ASN A 17 -23.96 -17.78 14.67
N GLY A 18 -23.64 -18.90 15.32
CA GLY A 18 -24.15 -20.24 14.98
C GLY A 18 -23.55 -20.86 13.70
N ILE A 19 -22.60 -20.18 13.06
CA ILE A 19 -21.85 -20.65 11.89
C ILE A 19 -20.50 -21.15 12.38
N GLU A 20 -19.96 -22.21 11.77
CA GLU A 20 -18.60 -22.68 12.08
C GLU A 20 -17.60 -21.53 11.97
N ALA A 21 -16.72 -21.40 12.97
CA ALA A 21 -15.94 -20.18 13.18
C ALA A 21 -15.08 -19.79 11.97
N SER A 22 -14.32 -20.73 11.38
CA SER A 22 -13.46 -20.41 10.23
C SER A 22 -14.25 -20.03 8.98
N THR A 23 -15.42 -20.64 8.78
CA THR A 23 -16.38 -20.31 7.73
C THR A 23 -16.95 -18.91 7.92
N PHE A 24 -17.35 -18.55 9.15
CA PHE A 24 -17.83 -17.21 9.46
C PHE A 24 -16.77 -16.16 9.14
N ILE A 25 -15.54 -16.35 9.63
CA ILE A 25 -14.43 -15.41 9.45
C ILE A 25 -14.10 -15.24 7.97
N SER A 26 -14.02 -16.35 7.22
CA SER A 26 -13.72 -16.32 5.77
C SER A 26 -14.79 -15.61 4.95
N ASN A 27 -16.06 -15.73 5.34
CA ASN A 27 -17.14 -15.05 4.64
C ASN A 27 -17.18 -13.57 4.99
N TYR A 28 -17.09 -13.25 6.28
CA TYR A 28 -17.19 -11.89 6.78
C TYR A 28 -16.03 -11.02 6.28
N SER A 29 -14.80 -11.54 6.28
CA SER A 29 -13.62 -10.80 5.80
C SER A 29 -13.69 -10.42 4.31
N ARG A 30 -14.53 -11.11 3.53
CA ARG A 30 -14.73 -10.86 2.09
C ARG A 30 -15.84 -9.86 1.77
N GLU A 31 -16.55 -9.35 2.78
CA GLU A 31 -17.58 -8.33 2.55
C GLU A 31 -16.97 -6.97 2.21
N ALA A 32 -15.81 -6.64 2.79
CA ALA A 32 -15.08 -5.42 2.51
C ALA A 32 -13.55 -5.64 2.55
N PRO A 33 -12.99 -6.43 1.61
CA PRO A 33 -11.57 -6.77 1.63
C PRO A 33 -10.70 -5.54 1.34
N SER A 34 -9.63 -5.39 2.12
CA SER A 34 -8.54 -4.43 1.86
C SER A 34 -7.43 -5.04 1.01
N PHE A 35 -7.32 -6.37 0.99
CA PHE A 35 -6.22 -7.10 0.36
C PHE A 35 -6.72 -7.96 -0.81
N PRO A 36 -5.90 -8.15 -1.86
CA PRO A 36 -6.28 -8.98 -3.01
C PRO A 36 -6.10 -10.49 -2.75
N ASP A 37 -5.23 -10.87 -1.82
CA ASP A 37 -4.98 -12.27 -1.45
C ASP A 37 -5.93 -12.76 -0.36
N ALA A 38 -6.45 -13.98 -0.52
CA ALA A 38 -7.48 -14.52 0.38
C ALA A 38 -6.94 -14.81 1.79
N ASP A 39 -5.67 -15.21 1.91
CA ASP A 39 -5.05 -15.49 3.21
C ASP A 39 -4.72 -14.17 3.92
N ALA A 40 -4.26 -13.15 3.19
CA ALA A 40 -4.09 -11.79 3.75
C ALA A 40 -5.42 -11.21 4.25
N VAL A 41 -6.51 -11.35 3.49
CA VAL A 41 -7.86 -10.96 3.91
C VAL A 41 -8.28 -11.69 5.19
N TYR A 42 -8.05 -13.00 5.28
CA TYR A 42 -8.34 -13.76 6.49
C TYR A 42 -7.49 -13.31 7.69
N ASN A 43 -6.18 -13.17 7.50
CA ASN A 43 -5.22 -12.79 8.54
C ASN A 43 -5.48 -11.39 9.10
N SER A 44 -5.93 -10.45 8.26
CA SER A 44 -6.29 -9.07 8.67
C SER A 44 -7.42 -8.99 9.69
N MET A 45 -8.15 -10.09 9.92
CA MET A 45 -9.17 -10.14 10.95
C MET A 45 -8.56 -10.17 12.36
N PHE A 46 -7.32 -10.66 12.49
CA PHE A 46 -6.68 -10.93 13.77
C PHE A 46 -5.56 -9.93 14.06
N PHE A 47 -5.16 -9.88 15.33
CA PHE A 47 -4.01 -9.13 15.76
C PHE A 47 -2.73 -9.65 15.07
N SER A 48 -1.96 -8.73 14.48
CA SER A 48 -0.60 -8.96 14.01
C SER A 48 0.34 -7.98 14.70
N GLN A 49 1.47 -8.48 15.22
CA GLN A 49 2.46 -7.63 15.85
C GLN A 49 3.09 -6.64 14.87
N GLY A 50 3.27 -7.02 13.61
CA GLY A 50 3.83 -6.13 12.59
C GLY A 50 2.86 -5.03 12.17
N SER A 51 1.58 -5.38 11.97
CA SER A 51 0.54 -4.39 11.66
C SER A 51 0.35 -3.42 12.82
N PHE A 52 0.33 -3.92 14.07
CA PHE A 52 0.29 -3.06 15.25
C PHE A 52 1.53 -2.18 15.38
N ALA A 53 2.72 -2.70 15.01
CA ALA A 53 3.94 -1.91 15.04
C ALA A 53 3.88 -0.77 14.03
N GLU A 54 3.37 -0.97 12.82
CA GLU A 54 3.24 0.08 11.79
C GLU A 54 2.12 1.09 12.12
N THR A 55 0.90 0.60 12.38
CA THR A 55 -0.31 1.42 12.37
C THR A 55 -1.00 1.54 13.73
N GLY A 56 -0.54 0.79 14.74
CA GLY A 56 -1.28 0.59 15.99
C GLY A 56 -2.55 -0.24 15.84
N TRP A 57 -2.78 -0.86 14.66
CA TRP A 57 -3.98 -1.63 14.40
C TRP A 57 -3.93 -3.04 15.01
N GLU A 58 -5.03 -3.44 15.66
CA GLU A 58 -5.15 -4.74 16.34
C GLU A 58 -5.98 -5.77 15.51
N GLY A 59 -6.21 -5.48 14.23
CA GLY A 59 -6.98 -6.32 13.30
C GLY A 59 -8.49 -6.00 13.29
N CYS A 60 -9.20 -6.42 12.24
CA CYS A 60 -10.60 -6.01 12.01
C CYS A 60 -11.56 -6.38 13.17
N PHE A 61 -11.29 -7.44 13.95
CA PHE A 61 -12.13 -7.80 15.09
C PHE A 61 -12.05 -6.82 16.27
N SER A 62 -10.96 -6.07 16.38
CA SER A 62 -10.81 -4.99 17.37
C SER A 62 -11.55 -3.70 16.97
N GLY A 63 -12.05 -3.65 15.73
CA GLY A 63 -12.49 -2.43 15.06
C GLY A 63 -11.48 -1.95 14.03
N GLY A 64 -11.89 -1.03 13.17
CA GLY A 64 -11.04 -0.47 12.11
C GLY A 64 -11.03 -1.26 10.81
N GLY A 65 -10.05 -0.94 9.95
CA GLY A 65 -9.98 -1.42 8.57
C GLY A 65 -11.24 -1.08 7.76
N ARG A 66 -11.44 -1.75 6.62
CA ARG A 66 -12.66 -1.58 5.81
C ARG A 66 -13.89 -2.26 6.43
N MET A 67 -13.69 -3.18 7.36
CA MET A 67 -14.78 -3.86 8.05
C MET A 67 -15.59 -2.94 8.96
N GLN A 68 -15.05 -1.78 9.35
CA GLN A 68 -15.79 -0.76 10.11
C GLN A 68 -17.03 -0.23 9.37
N TYR A 69 -17.08 -0.35 8.04
CA TYR A 69 -18.21 0.09 7.22
C TYR A 69 -19.33 -0.95 7.13
N ILE A 70 -19.09 -2.16 7.64
CA ILE A 70 -20.03 -3.27 7.62
C ILE A 70 -20.59 -3.45 9.03
N TYR A 71 -21.90 -3.28 9.21
CA TYR A 71 -22.54 -3.50 10.50
C TYR A 71 -23.03 -4.95 10.61
N PRO A 72 -22.45 -5.79 11.49
CA PRO A 72 -22.79 -7.22 11.59
C PRO A 72 -24.10 -7.50 12.34
N GLY A 73 -24.88 -6.48 12.67
CA GLY A 73 -26.08 -6.57 13.52
C GLY A 73 -25.79 -6.27 14.99
N PRO A 74 -26.81 -6.36 15.88
CA PRO A 74 -26.74 -5.84 17.24
C PRO A 74 -25.83 -6.63 18.18
N THR A 75 -25.55 -7.91 17.89
CA THR A 75 -24.75 -8.78 18.76
C THR A 75 -23.91 -9.75 17.96
N THR A 76 -22.75 -10.12 18.51
CA THR A 76 -21.91 -11.23 18.03
C THR A 76 -21.85 -12.31 19.10
N SER A 77 -22.25 -13.54 18.77
CA SER A 77 -22.22 -14.69 19.67
C SER A 77 -21.09 -15.65 19.33
N PHE A 78 -20.34 -16.10 20.33
CA PHE A 78 -19.27 -17.08 20.24
C PHE A 78 -19.65 -18.34 21.01
N THR A 79 -19.49 -19.50 20.39
CA THR A 79 -19.64 -20.81 21.05
C THR A 79 -18.26 -21.46 21.18
N PHE A 80 -17.99 -22.01 22.34
CA PHE A 80 -16.70 -22.62 22.66
C PHE A 80 -16.80 -24.16 22.71
N ALA A 81 -15.68 -24.85 22.43
CA ALA A 81 -15.60 -26.31 22.44
C ALA A 81 -15.96 -26.94 23.79
N ASN A 82 -15.76 -26.23 24.91
CA ASN A 82 -16.19 -26.66 26.25
C ASN A 82 -17.71 -26.51 26.50
N GLY A 83 -18.48 -26.05 25.51
CA GLY A 83 -19.93 -25.88 25.57
C GLY A 83 -20.39 -24.54 26.14
N SER A 84 -19.49 -23.65 26.57
CA SER A 84 -19.87 -22.30 26.98
C SER A 84 -20.16 -21.40 25.78
N SER A 85 -20.75 -20.23 26.04
CA SER A 85 -21.00 -19.22 25.02
C SER A 85 -20.79 -17.81 25.57
N LEU A 86 -20.40 -16.89 24.69
CA LEU A 86 -20.24 -15.47 24.96
C LEU A 86 -21.06 -14.69 23.94
N ILE A 87 -21.81 -13.67 24.38
CA ILE A 87 -22.54 -12.77 23.50
C ILE A 87 -22.04 -11.35 23.80
N LEU A 88 -21.58 -10.66 22.77
CA LEU A 88 -21.11 -9.28 22.83
C LEU A 88 -22.05 -8.37 22.05
N GLU A 89 -22.30 -7.17 22.55
CA GLU A 89 -23.06 -6.15 21.84
C GLU A 89 -22.17 -5.41 20.83
N ASN A 90 -22.68 -5.20 19.62
CA ASN A 90 -21.99 -4.44 18.58
C ASN A 90 -22.53 -3.01 18.55
N THR A 91 -21.63 -2.03 18.46
CA THR A 91 -21.99 -0.61 18.39
C THR A 91 -21.79 -0.05 16.99
N ALA A 92 -22.79 0.66 16.46
CA ALA A 92 -22.64 1.50 15.27
C ALA A 92 -22.45 2.96 15.69
N ARG A 93 -21.48 3.65 15.07
CA ARG A 93 -21.24 5.08 15.28
C ARG A 93 -21.51 5.82 13.97
N VAL A 94 -22.40 6.80 14.01
CA VAL A 94 -22.69 7.68 12.87
C VAL A 94 -21.78 8.90 12.98
N LEU A 95 -20.86 9.06 12.02
CA LEU A 95 -19.84 10.11 12.06
C LEU A 95 -20.27 11.42 11.38
N ALA A 96 -21.29 11.37 10.51
CA ALA A 96 -21.79 12.53 9.79
C ALA A 96 -23.24 12.85 10.18
N ASP A 97 -23.64 14.12 10.06
CA ASP A 97 -25.02 14.52 10.31
C ASP A 97 -25.94 14.17 9.13
N PHE A 98 -26.64 13.04 9.21
CA PHE A 98 -27.64 12.64 8.21
C PHE A 98 -29.02 13.30 8.41
N SER A 99 -29.14 14.34 9.26
CA SER A 99 -30.39 15.10 9.36
C SER A 99 -30.81 15.62 7.98
N ASP A 100 -32.11 15.47 7.70
CA ASP A 100 -32.75 15.85 6.43
C ASP A 100 -32.26 15.11 5.17
N VAL A 101 -31.53 14.00 5.34
CA VAL A 101 -31.12 13.10 4.24
C VAL A 101 -32.01 11.85 4.26
N ALA A 102 -33.00 11.80 3.38
CA ALA A 102 -33.93 10.67 3.25
C ALA A 102 -33.77 9.86 1.95
N ASN A 103 -33.00 10.36 0.98
CA ASN A 103 -32.78 9.68 -0.30
C ASN A 103 -31.47 10.12 -0.97
N GLY A 104 -31.10 9.42 -2.06
CA GLY A 104 -29.84 9.66 -2.77
C GLY A 104 -29.72 11.06 -3.39
N GLN A 105 -30.82 11.70 -3.78
CA GLN A 105 -30.78 13.07 -4.30
C GLN A 105 -30.39 14.07 -3.21
N GLN A 106 -30.97 13.93 -2.02
CA GLN A 106 -30.63 14.76 -0.86
C GLN A 106 -29.21 14.49 -0.37
N PHE A 107 -28.78 13.22 -0.37
CA PHE A 107 -27.39 12.87 -0.07
C PHE A 107 -26.43 13.57 -1.03
N TYR A 108 -26.69 13.47 -2.35
CA TYR A 108 -25.86 14.11 -3.36
C TYR A 108 -25.83 15.63 -3.19
N SER A 109 -26.98 16.26 -2.94
CA SER A 109 -27.07 17.71 -2.71
C SER A 109 -26.45 18.18 -1.40
N LYS A 110 -26.33 17.32 -0.37
CA LYS A 110 -25.71 17.68 0.91
C LYS A 110 -24.21 17.44 0.92
N TYR A 111 -23.72 16.40 0.24
CA TYR A 111 -22.34 15.92 0.39
C TYR A 111 -21.53 15.82 -0.92
N CYS A 112 -22.16 15.82 -2.08
CA CYS A 112 -21.46 15.56 -3.36
C CYS A 112 -21.48 16.75 -4.32
N THR A 113 -22.28 17.78 -4.04
CA THR A 113 -22.22 19.04 -4.79
C THR A 113 -21.00 19.82 -4.33
N VAL A 114 -20.11 20.12 -5.29
CA VAL A 114 -18.99 21.04 -5.07
C VAL A 114 -19.59 22.41 -4.73
N HIS A 115 -19.36 22.88 -3.51
CA HIS A 115 -19.61 24.26 -3.14
C HIS A 115 -18.30 25.03 -3.36
N ASP A 116 -18.38 26.26 -3.85
CA ASP A 116 -17.20 27.13 -4.10
C ASP A 116 -16.50 27.57 -2.79
N ASP A 117 -16.95 27.08 -1.64
CA ASP A 117 -16.35 27.33 -0.35
C ASP A 117 -15.07 26.50 -0.22
N GLU A 118 -14.03 27.16 0.32
CA GLU A 118 -12.67 26.64 0.47
C GLU A 118 -12.67 25.17 0.89
N VAL A 119 -12.05 24.33 0.07
CA VAL A 119 -11.72 22.96 0.43
C VAL A 119 -10.77 23.09 1.62
N GLU A 120 -11.29 22.98 2.83
CA GLU A 120 -10.45 22.70 4.00
C GLU A 120 -9.68 21.43 3.66
N GLU A 121 -8.36 21.54 3.53
CA GLU A 121 -7.50 20.38 3.38
C GLU A 121 -7.84 19.44 4.55
N GLU A 122 -8.37 18.25 4.23
CA GLU A 122 -8.47 17.20 5.22
C GLU A 122 -7.04 16.96 5.72
N ASP A 123 -6.81 17.33 6.97
CA ASP A 123 -5.56 17.11 7.69
C ASP A 123 -5.22 15.63 7.53
N SER A 124 -4.25 15.33 6.67
CA SER A 124 -3.82 13.96 6.41
C SER A 124 -3.46 13.38 7.75
N ALA A 125 -4.23 12.39 8.20
CA ALA A 125 -4.11 11.84 9.54
C ALA A 125 -2.64 11.55 9.80
N ALA A 126 -2.06 12.27 10.78
CA ALA A 126 -0.64 12.19 11.09
C ALA A 126 -0.23 10.72 11.13
N THR A 127 0.69 10.33 10.24
CA THR A 127 1.23 8.97 10.20
C THR A 127 1.69 8.63 11.60
N SER A 128 0.99 7.72 12.27
CA SER A 128 1.39 7.29 13.60
C SER A 128 2.79 6.69 13.47
N LEU A 129 3.76 7.26 14.18
CA LEU A 129 5.11 6.69 14.19
C LEU A 129 5.01 5.22 14.64
N PRO A 130 5.70 4.30 13.95
CA PRO A 130 5.69 2.89 14.31
C PRO A 130 6.05 2.68 15.78
N ASN A 131 5.21 1.94 16.50
CA ASN A 131 5.47 1.54 17.88
C ASN A 131 6.47 0.37 17.86
N PHE A 132 7.76 0.68 17.75
CA PHE A 132 8.82 -0.28 18.09
C PHE A 132 8.78 -0.54 19.61
N THR A 133 7.93 -1.47 20.02
CA THR A 133 7.93 -2.03 21.37
C THR A 133 9.22 -2.82 21.59
N SER A 134 9.54 -3.14 22.84
CA SER A 134 10.72 -3.96 23.21
C SER A 134 10.75 -5.37 22.60
N ALA A 135 9.69 -5.79 21.89
CA ALA A 135 9.58 -7.09 21.25
C ALA A 135 10.20 -7.17 19.85
N TYR A 136 10.55 -6.03 19.22
CA TYR A 136 11.34 -6.02 17.98
C TYR A 136 12.85 -5.99 18.28
N PRO A 137 13.68 -6.72 17.51
CA PRO A 137 15.13 -6.61 17.61
C PRO A 137 15.61 -5.17 17.42
N GLN A 138 16.71 -4.81 18.07
CA GLN A 138 17.31 -3.50 17.88
C GLN A 138 17.90 -3.40 16.46
N PRO A 139 17.52 -2.40 15.67
CA PRO A 139 18.01 -2.26 14.31
C PRO A 139 19.50 -1.88 14.30
N ALA A 140 20.23 -2.41 13.33
CA ALA A 140 21.58 -1.95 12.99
C ALA A 140 21.55 -0.56 12.34
N ILE A 141 20.48 -0.26 11.58
CA ILE A 141 20.18 1.04 10.99
C ILE A 141 18.66 1.15 10.76
N ALA A 142 18.10 2.34 10.88
CA ALA A 142 16.69 2.60 10.59
C ALA A 142 16.49 4.03 10.08
N THR A 143 15.38 4.26 9.37
CA THR A 143 14.87 5.61 9.11
C THR A 143 14.40 6.26 10.42
N ASN A 144 14.29 7.59 10.45
CA ASN A 144 13.88 8.32 11.66
C ASN A 144 12.46 7.95 12.09
N ASP A 145 11.60 7.71 11.10
CA ASP A 145 10.23 7.27 11.25
C ASP A 145 10.11 5.75 11.37
N SER A 146 11.22 5.00 11.44
CA SER A 146 11.21 3.57 11.71
C SER A 146 10.52 2.68 10.66
N ILE A 147 10.03 3.25 9.55
CA ILE A 147 9.33 2.54 8.46
C ILE A 147 10.24 1.55 7.74
N LEU A 148 11.52 1.88 7.57
CA LEU A 148 12.52 0.96 7.04
C LEU A 148 13.63 0.75 8.05
N SER A 149 13.91 -0.52 8.35
CA SER A 149 14.93 -0.90 9.33
C SER A 149 15.70 -2.15 8.91
N GLY A 150 17.01 -2.09 9.10
CA GLY A 150 17.92 -3.18 8.84
C GLY A 150 18.37 -3.86 10.13
N HIS A 151 18.28 -5.18 10.18
CA HIS A 151 18.59 -6.01 11.35
C HIS A 151 19.55 -7.15 10.98
N TYR A 152 20.24 -7.69 11.98
CA TYR A 152 20.99 -8.93 11.85
C TYR A 152 20.40 -9.95 12.80
N LEU A 153 20.21 -11.18 12.30
CA LEU A 153 19.69 -12.25 13.15
C LEU A 153 20.78 -12.76 14.11
N ASP A 154 20.39 -12.94 15.36
CA ASP A 154 21.19 -13.59 16.38
C ASP A 154 20.85 -15.09 16.45
N GLY A 155 21.82 -15.89 16.88
CA GLY A 155 21.65 -17.32 17.11
C GLY A 155 22.44 -18.21 16.14
N GLN A 156 22.71 -19.43 16.60
CA GLN A 156 23.52 -20.39 15.88
C GLN A 156 22.88 -20.74 14.52
N GLY A 157 23.62 -20.50 13.43
CA GLY A 157 23.18 -20.77 12.05
C GLY A 157 22.56 -19.58 11.32
N TYR A 158 22.45 -18.41 11.96
CA TYR A 158 21.93 -17.17 11.36
C TYR A 158 23.00 -16.07 11.19
N GLU A 159 24.27 -16.39 11.43
CA GLU A 159 25.37 -15.43 11.45
C GLU A 159 25.54 -14.70 10.11
N ASP A 160 25.14 -15.33 9.01
CA ASP A 160 25.22 -14.79 7.65
C ASP A 160 23.89 -14.19 7.12
N VAL A 161 22.89 -14.01 7.99
CA VAL A 161 21.55 -13.53 7.63
C VAL A 161 21.33 -12.07 8.08
N ALA A 162 20.89 -11.25 7.13
CA ALA A 162 20.35 -9.91 7.36
C ALA A 162 18.82 -9.91 7.19
N VAL A 163 18.14 -8.96 7.81
CA VAL A 163 16.70 -8.70 7.60
C VAL A 163 16.53 -7.23 7.26
N LEU A 164 15.89 -6.93 6.14
CA LEU A 164 15.40 -5.61 5.80
C LEU A 164 13.89 -5.59 6.02
N ASN A 165 13.46 -5.01 7.13
CA ASN A 165 12.05 -4.84 7.44
C ASN A 165 11.55 -3.53 6.84
N THR A 166 10.53 -3.61 5.98
CA THR A 166 9.92 -2.46 5.32
C THR A 166 8.43 -2.43 5.66
N LEU A 167 8.07 -1.66 6.67
CA LEU A 167 6.70 -1.59 7.17
C LEU A 167 5.77 -0.86 6.19
N SER A 168 6.28 0.07 5.40
CA SER A 168 5.51 0.82 4.41
C SER A 168 6.42 1.40 3.33
N PHE A 169 5.87 1.71 2.16
CA PHE A 169 6.49 2.55 1.12
C PHE A 169 5.96 3.99 1.18
N ASP A 170 5.44 4.44 2.32
CA ASP A 170 5.03 5.84 2.56
C ASP A 170 5.83 6.46 3.74
N PRO A 171 7.15 6.65 3.58
CA PRO A 171 7.98 7.23 4.63
C PRO A 171 7.80 8.75 4.74
N GLN A 172 8.12 9.31 5.90
CA GLN A 172 8.25 10.76 6.11
C GLN A 172 9.29 11.40 5.19
N SER A 173 10.29 10.63 4.75
CA SER A 173 11.31 11.07 3.81
C SER A 173 11.68 9.94 2.83
N THR A 174 11.29 10.12 1.57
CA THR A 174 11.59 9.20 0.46
C THR A 174 13.10 9.08 0.22
N THR A 175 13.83 10.19 0.31
CA THR A 175 15.30 10.23 0.20
C THR A 175 15.98 9.50 1.35
N GLN A 176 15.55 9.70 2.60
CA GLN A 176 16.10 8.97 3.73
C GLN A 176 15.86 7.45 3.59
N PHE A 177 14.65 7.06 3.19
CA PHE A 177 14.33 5.65 2.94
C PHE A 177 15.30 5.03 1.92
N GLN A 178 15.50 5.70 0.78
CA GLN A 178 16.41 5.25 -0.27
C GLN A 178 17.86 5.12 0.25
N GLU A 179 18.35 6.11 0.99
CA GLU A 179 19.71 6.15 1.53
C GLU A 179 19.95 5.08 2.59
N VAL A 180 19.02 4.90 3.53
CA VAL A 180 19.12 3.89 4.59
C VAL A 180 19.09 2.48 3.99
N ALA A 181 18.21 2.21 3.02
CA ALA A 181 18.18 0.94 2.31
C ALA A 181 19.54 0.66 1.63
N GLN A 182 20.07 1.63 0.89
CA GLN A 182 21.36 1.51 0.21
C GLN A 182 22.50 1.25 1.19
N GLN A 183 22.56 2.03 2.28
CA GLN A 183 23.59 1.91 3.30
C GLN A 183 23.53 0.55 4.00
N PHE A 184 22.33 0.06 4.33
CA PHE A 184 22.16 -1.24 4.95
C PHE A 184 22.66 -2.38 4.04
N LEU A 185 22.37 -2.34 2.74
CA LEU A 185 22.81 -3.37 1.79
C LEU A 185 24.35 -3.39 1.67
N ILE A 186 24.99 -2.23 1.66
CA ILE A 186 26.46 -2.09 1.68
C ILE A 186 27.03 -2.66 2.98
N ASP A 187 26.44 -2.29 4.11
CA ASP A 187 26.92 -2.66 5.43
C ASP A 187 26.74 -4.15 5.71
N ALA A 188 25.61 -4.73 5.30
CA ALA A 188 25.35 -6.16 5.41
C ALA A 188 26.41 -6.98 4.66
N LYS A 189 26.75 -6.61 3.41
CA LYS A 189 27.88 -7.23 2.68
C LYS A 189 29.20 -7.07 3.41
N ARG A 190 29.51 -5.86 3.86
CA ARG A 190 30.75 -5.55 4.58
C ARG A 190 30.87 -6.39 5.86
N ASN A 191 29.74 -6.65 6.52
CA ASN A 191 29.63 -7.43 7.75
C ASN A 191 29.48 -8.95 7.48
N GLY A 192 29.76 -9.42 6.25
CA GLY A 192 29.81 -10.84 5.92
C GLY A 192 28.45 -11.52 5.78
N LYS A 193 27.36 -10.77 5.65
CA LYS A 193 26.03 -11.32 5.40
C LYS A 193 25.96 -11.82 3.96
N THR A 194 25.50 -13.06 3.78
CA THR A 194 25.37 -13.69 2.46
C THR A 194 23.91 -13.95 2.07
N LYS A 195 22.99 -13.86 3.04
CA LYS A 195 21.55 -14.03 2.89
C LYS A 195 20.81 -12.82 3.44
N ILE A 196 19.66 -12.53 2.87
CA ILE A 196 18.79 -11.45 3.32
C ILE A 196 17.33 -11.84 3.24
N ILE A 197 16.59 -11.51 4.29
CA ILE A 197 15.13 -11.54 4.32
C ILE A 197 14.64 -10.11 4.06
N ILE A 198 13.77 -9.93 3.08
CA ILE A 198 13.02 -8.70 2.86
C ILE A 198 11.65 -8.94 3.49
N ASP A 199 11.38 -8.31 4.63
CA ASP A 199 10.13 -8.47 5.34
C ASP A 199 9.15 -7.38 4.91
N LEU A 200 8.10 -7.80 4.21
CA LEU A 200 6.96 -7.03 3.72
C LEU A 200 5.65 -7.53 4.33
N SER A 201 5.71 -8.41 5.34
CA SER A 201 4.56 -9.18 5.83
C SER A 201 3.40 -8.32 6.37
N CYS A 202 3.69 -7.07 6.73
CA CYS A 202 2.70 -6.07 7.16
C CYS A 202 2.78 -4.78 6.35
N ASN A 203 3.37 -4.80 5.14
CA ASN A 203 3.46 -3.61 4.30
C ASN A 203 2.17 -3.38 3.53
N GLU A 204 1.46 -2.29 3.84
CA GLU A 204 0.18 -1.96 3.18
C GLU A 204 0.35 -1.28 1.81
N GLY A 205 1.58 -0.98 1.39
CA GLY A 205 1.89 -0.30 0.14
C GLY A 205 2.48 1.08 0.37
N GLY A 206 2.09 2.06 -0.45
CA GLY A 206 2.64 3.42 -0.44
C GLY A 206 3.07 3.85 -1.85
N TYR A 207 4.13 4.64 -1.94
CA TYR A 207 4.65 5.12 -3.22
C TYR A 207 5.21 3.96 -4.05
N VAL A 208 4.52 3.62 -5.15
CA VAL A 208 4.96 2.58 -6.10
C VAL A 208 6.39 2.82 -6.59
N LEU A 209 6.77 4.08 -6.79
CA LEU A 209 8.12 4.45 -7.22
C LEU A 209 9.21 4.09 -6.21
N LEU A 210 8.94 4.15 -4.90
CA LEU A 210 9.89 3.67 -3.88
C LEU A 210 10.07 2.15 -3.94
N SER A 211 8.99 1.41 -4.22
CA SER A 211 9.11 -0.05 -4.40
C SER A 211 9.99 -0.42 -5.61
N TYR A 212 9.91 0.35 -6.70
CA TYR A 212 10.81 0.18 -7.84
C TYR A 212 12.24 0.57 -7.52
N ASP A 213 12.44 1.66 -6.77
CA ASP A 213 13.78 2.02 -6.32
C ASP A 213 14.42 0.88 -5.51
N LEU A 214 13.73 0.39 -4.47
CA LEU A 214 14.23 -0.70 -3.63
C LEU A 214 14.50 -1.96 -4.45
N PHE A 215 13.58 -2.35 -5.34
CA PHE A 215 13.79 -3.47 -6.26
C PHE A 215 15.08 -3.28 -7.09
N ARG A 216 15.30 -2.09 -7.64
CA ARG A 216 16.47 -1.80 -8.47
C ARG A 216 17.77 -1.68 -7.66
N GLN A 217 17.71 -1.38 -6.37
CA GLN A 217 18.87 -1.51 -5.48
C GLN A 217 19.31 -2.98 -5.30
N PHE A 218 18.35 -3.92 -5.24
CA PHE A 218 18.64 -5.36 -5.22
C PHE A 218 19.04 -5.91 -6.59
N PHE A 219 18.35 -5.48 -7.64
CA PHE A 219 18.47 -6.04 -9.00
C PHE A 219 18.74 -4.95 -10.04
N PRO A 220 19.90 -4.26 -9.97
CA PRO A 220 20.16 -3.07 -10.80
C PRO A 220 20.27 -3.36 -12.30
N THR A 221 20.48 -4.62 -12.68
CA THR A 221 20.57 -5.06 -14.08
C THR A 221 19.25 -5.58 -14.64
N ILE A 222 18.21 -5.72 -13.80
CA ILE A 222 16.88 -6.16 -14.21
C ILE A 222 16.02 -4.93 -14.47
N GLU A 223 15.35 -4.91 -15.61
CA GLU A 223 14.26 -3.97 -15.83
C GLU A 223 13.02 -4.48 -15.07
N GLN A 224 12.52 -3.66 -14.15
CA GLN A 224 11.37 -3.99 -13.32
C GLN A 224 10.13 -4.21 -14.20
N GLU A 225 9.43 -5.32 -13.98
CA GLU A 225 8.13 -5.53 -14.61
C GLU A 225 7.08 -4.69 -13.88
N GLY A 226 6.43 -3.78 -14.59
CA GLY A 226 5.49 -2.81 -14.02
C GLY A 226 4.25 -2.59 -14.89
N ASN A 227 3.83 -3.60 -15.65
CA ASN A 227 2.66 -3.48 -16.53
C ASN A 227 1.37 -3.42 -15.70
N THR A 228 0.61 -2.34 -15.82
CA THR A 228 -0.77 -2.22 -15.30
C THR A 228 -1.72 -1.77 -16.41
N ARG A 229 -3.03 -1.77 -16.14
CA ARG A 229 -4.05 -1.25 -17.05
C ARG A 229 -5.33 -0.92 -16.29
N TRP A 230 -6.12 0.00 -16.83
CA TRP A 230 -7.41 0.39 -16.28
C TRP A 230 -8.55 -0.23 -17.06
N ARG A 231 -9.68 -0.50 -16.39
CA ARG A 231 -10.94 -0.79 -17.07
C ARG A 231 -11.45 0.52 -17.70
N ALA A 232 -11.66 0.51 -19.01
CA ALA A 232 -12.06 1.67 -19.79
C ALA A 232 -13.58 1.85 -19.81
N GLY A 233 -14.16 2.09 -18.63
CA GLY A 233 -15.59 2.38 -18.48
C GLY A 233 -15.96 3.80 -18.94
N LYS A 234 -17.23 4.06 -19.25
CA LYS A 234 -17.69 5.35 -19.81
C LYS A 234 -17.30 6.57 -18.97
N ALA A 235 -17.47 6.50 -17.65
CA ALA A 235 -17.11 7.60 -16.75
C ALA A 235 -15.60 7.84 -16.70
N PHE A 236 -14.81 6.76 -16.61
CA PHE A 236 -13.35 6.82 -16.65
C PHE A 236 -12.85 7.45 -17.96
N MET A 237 -13.43 7.03 -19.09
CA MET A 237 -13.10 7.58 -20.41
C MET A 237 -13.45 9.06 -20.53
N ALA A 238 -14.61 9.49 -20.04
CA ALA A 238 -15.00 10.90 -20.05
C ALA A 238 -14.04 11.78 -19.24
N ILE A 239 -13.59 11.30 -18.07
CA ILE A 239 -12.57 12.00 -17.27
C ILE A 239 -11.24 12.04 -18.03
N ALA A 240 -10.81 10.92 -18.62
CA ALA A 240 -9.58 10.85 -19.40
C ALA A 240 -9.57 11.83 -20.58
N GLU A 241 -10.69 11.96 -21.29
CA GLU A 241 -10.87 12.95 -22.37
C GLU A 241 -10.69 14.39 -21.85
N ILE A 242 -11.31 14.71 -20.71
CA ILE A 242 -11.16 16.03 -20.08
C ILE A 242 -9.70 16.26 -19.73
N PHE A 243 -9.04 15.36 -19.01
CA PHE A 243 -7.66 15.58 -18.58
C PHE A 243 -6.69 15.68 -19.77
N SER A 244 -6.92 14.92 -20.83
CA SER A 244 -6.09 14.89 -22.03
C SER A 244 -6.32 16.04 -23.01
N ALA A 245 -7.39 16.82 -22.87
CA ALA A 245 -7.70 17.90 -23.81
C ALA A 245 -6.67 19.05 -23.73
N GLY A 246 -6.10 19.47 -24.86
CA GLY A 246 -5.15 20.60 -24.93
C GLY A 246 -3.71 20.24 -24.55
N SER A 247 -3.32 18.97 -24.69
CA SER A 247 -2.02 18.41 -24.28
C SER A 247 -0.81 18.85 -25.10
N ASP A 248 -1.00 19.47 -26.26
CA ASP A 248 0.07 19.64 -27.26
C ASP A 248 1.07 20.75 -26.92
N ASP A 249 0.70 21.69 -26.04
CA ASP A 249 1.48 22.90 -25.71
C ASP A 249 2.05 22.92 -24.27
N PHE A 250 2.16 21.76 -23.61
CA PHE A 250 2.66 21.71 -22.23
C PHE A 250 4.18 21.97 -22.15
N ASP A 251 4.56 23.03 -21.45
CA ASP A 251 5.94 23.33 -21.05
C ASP A 251 6.02 23.45 -19.51
N PRO A 252 6.67 22.52 -18.81
CA PRO A 252 6.74 22.54 -17.34
C PRO A 252 7.48 23.77 -16.80
N SER A 253 8.24 24.51 -17.62
CA SER A 253 8.93 25.73 -17.19
C SER A 253 8.03 26.96 -17.12
N THR A 254 6.88 26.93 -17.81
CA THR A 254 5.91 28.04 -17.85
C THR A 254 4.51 27.65 -17.41
N ALA A 255 4.25 26.36 -17.23
CA ALA A 255 2.97 25.85 -16.77
C ALA A 255 2.65 26.31 -15.34
N THR A 256 1.36 26.56 -15.09
CA THR A 256 0.81 26.73 -13.76
C THR A 256 0.77 25.39 -13.01
N ASP A 257 0.71 25.43 -11.68
CA ASP A 257 0.58 24.24 -10.83
C ASP A 257 -0.61 23.37 -11.27
N SER A 258 -1.74 23.99 -11.64
CA SER A 258 -2.92 23.29 -12.13
C SER A 258 -2.70 22.55 -13.45
N GLU A 259 -1.90 23.12 -14.35
CA GLU A 259 -1.54 22.51 -15.63
C GLU A 259 -0.56 21.35 -15.41
N ILE A 260 0.38 21.49 -14.47
CA ILE A 260 1.30 20.43 -14.05
C ILE A 260 0.52 19.26 -13.45
N SER A 261 -0.36 19.51 -12.48
CA SER A 261 -1.18 18.46 -11.86
C SER A 261 -2.07 17.74 -12.88
N ARG A 262 -2.64 18.49 -13.84
CA ARG A 262 -3.41 17.89 -14.94
C ARG A 262 -2.55 17.03 -15.85
N HIS A 263 -1.35 17.49 -16.19
CA HIS A 263 -0.42 16.78 -17.07
C HIS A 263 0.11 15.49 -16.44
N GLN A 264 0.37 15.49 -15.14
CA GLN A 264 0.83 14.32 -14.38
C GLN A 264 -0.30 13.36 -13.99
N SER A 265 -1.55 13.78 -14.12
CA SER A 265 -2.69 12.92 -13.78
C SER A 265 -2.64 11.61 -14.56
N TRP A 266 -2.94 10.50 -13.89
CA TRP A 266 -3.07 9.17 -14.52
C TRP A 266 -4.16 9.11 -15.61
N PHE A 267 -5.06 10.11 -15.64
CA PHE A 267 -6.08 10.29 -16.67
C PHE A 267 -5.54 10.94 -17.95
N HIS A 268 -4.36 11.53 -17.91
CA HIS A 268 -3.73 12.15 -19.06
C HIS A 268 -3.03 11.09 -19.92
N TYR A 269 -3.22 11.08 -21.24
CA TYR A 269 -2.65 9.99 -22.06
C TYR A 269 -1.12 10.01 -22.11
N TYR A 270 -0.50 11.18 -21.96
CA TYR A 270 0.95 11.31 -21.92
C TYR A 270 1.57 10.79 -20.62
N SER A 271 0.85 10.62 -19.51
CA SER A 271 1.45 10.34 -18.18
C SER A 271 2.31 9.07 -18.12
N ASP A 272 2.05 8.10 -19.00
CA ASP A 272 2.60 6.75 -18.93
C ASP A 272 3.41 6.37 -20.18
N LEU A 273 4.16 5.26 -20.05
CA LEU A 273 4.78 4.53 -21.16
C LEU A 273 3.96 3.30 -21.52
N ASN A 274 4.08 2.83 -22.75
CA ASN A 274 3.56 1.53 -23.19
C ASN A 274 4.48 0.37 -22.76
N SER A 275 4.10 -0.88 -23.08
CA SER A 275 4.90 -2.07 -22.76
C SER A 275 6.27 -2.16 -23.45
N ASN A 276 6.56 -1.31 -24.43
CA ASN A 276 7.88 -1.19 -25.05
C ASN A 276 8.72 -0.04 -24.44
N ASN A 277 8.24 0.57 -23.35
CA ASN A 277 8.82 1.76 -22.72
C ASN A 277 8.85 3.00 -23.63
N GLU A 278 7.91 3.11 -24.56
CA GLU A 278 7.75 4.29 -25.41
C GLU A 278 6.54 5.12 -24.94
N PRO A 279 6.57 6.46 -25.06
CA PRO A 279 5.41 7.30 -24.80
C PRO A 279 4.23 6.96 -25.72
N PHE A 280 3.01 7.09 -25.22
CA PHE A 280 1.80 7.00 -26.05
C PHE A 280 1.72 8.19 -27.01
N ARG A 281 1.31 7.92 -28.25
CA ARG A 281 1.28 8.94 -29.32
C ARG A 281 -0.02 9.70 -29.42
N SER A 282 -1.12 9.12 -28.92
CA SER A 282 -2.44 9.74 -28.90
C SER A 282 -3.29 9.19 -27.76
N PHE A 283 -4.44 9.81 -27.55
CA PHE A 283 -5.46 9.32 -26.62
C PHE A 283 -5.90 7.88 -26.96
N GLU A 284 -6.17 7.61 -28.23
CA GLU A 284 -6.60 6.29 -28.72
C GLU A 284 -5.50 5.23 -28.54
N ASP A 285 -4.23 5.61 -28.62
CA ASP A 285 -3.11 4.70 -28.41
C ASP A 285 -3.06 4.17 -26.96
N LYS A 286 -3.33 5.03 -25.96
CA LYS A 286 -3.42 4.61 -24.55
C LYS A 286 -4.75 3.95 -24.23
N TYR A 287 -5.87 4.53 -24.64
CA TYR A 287 -7.19 4.14 -24.14
C TYR A 287 -7.96 3.17 -25.06
N GLY A 288 -7.51 2.99 -26.30
CA GLY A 288 -7.98 1.93 -27.18
C GLY A 288 -9.16 2.34 -28.08
N PRO A 289 -10.01 1.36 -28.43
CA PRO A 289 -10.46 0.26 -27.58
C PRO A 289 -9.53 -0.98 -27.54
N TYR A 290 -9.37 -1.58 -26.34
CA TYR A 290 -8.73 -2.88 -26.14
C TYR A 290 -9.66 -3.86 -25.41
N THR A 291 -10.28 -4.79 -26.16
CA THR A 291 -11.26 -5.72 -25.59
C THR A 291 -10.61 -6.99 -25.06
N ILE A 292 -10.82 -7.29 -23.79
CA ILE A 292 -10.28 -8.46 -23.09
C ILE A 292 -11.42 -9.14 -22.33
N LYS A 293 -11.68 -10.41 -22.64
CA LYS A 293 -12.75 -11.21 -22.00
C LYS A 293 -14.13 -10.52 -22.02
N GLY A 294 -14.43 -9.78 -23.09
CA GLY A 294 -15.72 -9.11 -23.29
C GLY A 294 -15.85 -7.73 -22.63
N ASP A 295 -14.77 -7.19 -22.04
CA ASP A 295 -14.74 -5.86 -21.44
C ASP A 295 -13.62 -5.00 -22.06
N ASN A 296 -13.74 -3.68 -21.96
CA ASN A 296 -12.75 -2.76 -22.51
C ASN A 296 -11.76 -2.31 -21.44
N PHE A 297 -10.50 -2.29 -21.81
CA PHE A 297 -9.39 -1.82 -21.00
C PHE A 297 -8.56 -0.80 -21.77
N THR A 298 -7.71 -0.09 -21.05
CA THR A 298 -6.60 0.65 -21.64
C THR A 298 -5.54 -0.31 -22.17
N ASN A 299 -4.60 0.22 -22.94
CA ASN A 299 -3.35 -0.45 -23.20
C ASN A 299 -2.62 -0.72 -21.88
N ASN A 300 -1.62 -1.60 -21.90
CA ASN A 300 -0.73 -1.76 -20.78
C ASN A 300 0.11 -0.48 -20.61
N ILE A 301 0.15 0.03 -19.39
CA ILE A 301 0.87 1.24 -19.01
C ILE A 301 2.02 0.92 -18.04
N ARG A 302 3.05 1.75 -18.04
CA ARG A 302 4.22 1.71 -17.16
C ARG A 302 4.62 3.12 -16.72
N TRP A 303 5.24 3.21 -15.55
CA TRP A 303 5.78 4.46 -15.01
C TRP A 303 6.97 5.01 -15.80
N LYS A 304 7.05 6.33 -15.91
CA LYS A 304 8.17 7.06 -16.52
C LYS A 304 9.28 7.34 -15.52
N LEU A 305 10.11 6.34 -15.22
CA LEU A 305 11.12 6.45 -14.15
C LEU A 305 12.29 7.43 -14.43
N ASN A 306 12.42 7.93 -15.67
CA ASN A 306 13.40 8.95 -16.04
C ASN A 306 12.78 10.35 -16.17
N ASP A 307 11.48 10.50 -15.89
CA ASP A 307 10.81 11.80 -15.93
C ASP A 307 11.04 12.52 -14.59
N THR A 308 11.78 13.63 -14.63
CA THR A 308 12.14 14.39 -13.43
C THR A 308 10.93 14.99 -12.76
N LEU A 309 9.87 15.34 -13.51
CA LEU A 309 8.66 15.92 -12.93
C LEU A 309 7.93 14.89 -12.06
N VAL A 310 7.99 13.61 -12.43
CA VAL A 310 7.42 12.48 -11.69
C VAL A 310 8.35 11.98 -10.57
N THR A 311 9.67 12.08 -10.76
CA THR A 311 10.66 11.46 -9.86
C THR A 311 11.41 12.47 -9.00
N SER A 312 12.40 13.16 -9.55
CA SER A 312 13.36 13.95 -8.78
C SER A 312 12.92 15.39 -8.44
N ASN A 313 11.80 15.86 -8.98
CA ASN A 313 11.26 17.17 -8.63
C ASN A 313 10.74 17.17 -7.19
N ASP A 314 11.19 18.13 -6.37
CA ASP A 314 10.83 18.21 -4.95
C ASP A 314 9.40 18.72 -4.69
N THR A 315 8.77 19.36 -5.68
CA THR A 315 7.43 19.94 -5.55
C THR A 315 6.34 19.01 -6.08
N TYR A 316 6.61 18.36 -7.21
CA TYR A 316 5.61 17.59 -7.97
C TYR A 316 5.95 16.10 -8.10
N GLY A 317 7.19 15.73 -7.79
CA GLY A 317 7.69 14.37 -7.91
C GLY A 317 7.87 13.72 -6.54
N LEU A 318 8.52 12.57 -6.56
CA LEU A 318 8.92 11.83 -5.35
C LEU A 318 10.04 12.53 -4.54
N GLY A 319 10.70 13.55 -5.10
CA GLY A 319 11.88 14.21 -4.52
C GLY A 319 13.16 13.38 -4.59
N MET A 320 13.20 12.34 -5.43
CA MET A 320 14.39 11.51 -5.62
C MET A 320 14.46 10.87 -7.00
N GLU A 321 15.69 10.67 -7.48
CA GLU A 321 15.93 9.83 -8.66
C GLU A 321 15.76 8.36 -8.30
N ILE A 322 15.24 7.56 -9.25
CA ILE A 322 15.13 6.11 -9.09
C ILE A 322 16.46 5.45 -9.42
N THR A 323 16.88 4.49 -8.59
CA THR A 323 18.10 3.70 -8.81
C THR A 323 18.12 3.11 -10.23
N GLY A 324 19.21 3.31 -10.96
CA GLY A 324 19.38 2.96 -12.37
C GLY A 324 19.04 4.07 -13.37
N TYR A 325 18.56 5.23 -12.92
CA TYR A 325 18.28 6.41 -13.74
C TYR A 325 19.05 7.63 -13.22
N GLY A 326 19.07 8.71 -14.01
CA GLY A 326 19.72 9.97 -13.63
C GLY A 326 21.18 9.80 -13.20
N SER A 327 21.54 10.36 -12.04
CA SER A 327 22.84 10.21 -11.40
C SER A 327 23.04 8.87 -10.68
N ARG A 328 21.97 8.15 -10.35
CA ARG A 328 21.98 6.89 -9.59
C ARG A 328 22.23 5.66 -10.46
N GLN A 329 23.28 5.71 -11.29
CA GLN A 329 23.67 4.59 -12.17
C GLN A 329 24.80 3.74 -11.56
N ASN A 330 25.15 2.64 -12.24
CA ASN A 330 26.29 1.77 -11.90
C ASN A 330 26.20 1.03 -10.56
N PHE A 331 24.99 0.67 -10.15
CA PHE A 331 24.76 -0.18 -8.98
C PHE A 331 25.16 -1.64 -9.25
N THR A 332 25.61 -2.32 -8.21
CA THR A 332 25.94 -3.75 -8.25
C THR A 332 25.00 -4.54 -7.37
N GLN A 333 24.52 -5.67 -7.85
CA GLN A 333 23.65 -6.56 -7.08
C GLN A 333 24.30 -6.94 -5.73
N PRO A 334 23.65 -6.66 -4.58
CA PRO A 334 24.24 -6.87 -3.26
C PRO A 334 24.18 -8.34 -2.80
N PHE A 335 23.15 -9.09 -3.18
CA PHE A 335 22.95 -10.49 -2.80
C PHE A 335 22.58 -11.34 -4.01
N ASP A 336 23.06 -12.58 -4.07
CA ASP A 336 22.59 -13.54 -5.06
C ASP A 336 21.07 -13.74 -4.90
N ALA A 337 20.31 -13.76 -6.01
CA ALA A 337 18.84 -13.85 -5.96
C ALA A 337 18.34 -15.08 -5.17
N LYS A 338 19.05 -16.21 -5.24
CA LYS A 338 18.74 -17.44 -4.48
C LYS A 338 18.92 -17.32 -2.96
N ASN A 339 19.61 -16.27 -2.49
CA ASN A 339 19.86 -16.00 -1.07
C ASN A 339 18.94 -14.88 -0.54
N ILE A 340 17.97 -14.43 -1.34
CA ILE A 340 16.96 -13.46 -0.95
C ILE A 340 15.66 -14.22 -0.68
N ILE A 341 15.08 -14.00 0.48
CA ILE A 341 13.71 -14.43 0.81
C ILE A 341 12.88 -13.18 0.99
N MET A 342 11.67 -13.17 0.43
CA MET A 342 10.67 -12.14 0.66
C MET A 342 9.51 -12.77 1.42
N VAL A 343 9.09 -12.15 2.51
CA VAL A 343 7.98 -12.61 3.37
C VAL A 343 6.90 -11.55 3.50
#